data_AF-A0A838NXW9-F1
#
_entry.id   AF-A0A838NXW9-F1
#
_cell.length_a   1.000
_cell.length_b   1.000
_cell.length_c   1.000
_cell.angle_alpha   90.00
_cell.angle_beta   90.00
_cell.angle_gamma   90.00
#
_symmetry.space_group_name_H-M   'P 1'
#
loop_
_entity.id
_entity.type
_entity.pdbx_description
1 polymer ?
#
loop_
_entity_poly.entity_id
_entity_poly.type
_entity_poly.pdbx_seq_one_letter_code
_entity_poly.pdbx_strand_id
1 'polypeptide(L)' 'MIREMREKLSREIDQLSHELNVLLPQSIAQAVELGDLRENSEYKAALERQQFVQARLGQL' A
#
# COMPACT_ATOMS: atom_id res chain seq x y z
N MET A 1 4.92 15.84 -23.56
CA MET A 1 6.02 15.17 -22.83
C MET A 1 6.02 15.48 -21.33
N ILE A 2 6.39 16.68 -20.86
CA ILE A 2 6.45 16.97 -19.39
C ILE A 2 5.08 16.86 -18.70
N ARG A 3 4.00 17.34 -19.34
CA ARG A 3 2.63 17.28 -18.78
C ARG A 3 2.15 15.84 -18.59
N GLU A 4 2.33 15.01 -19.60
CA GLU A 4 1.95 13.58 -19.55
C GLU A 4 2.74 12.83 -18.48
N MET A 5 4.02 13.17 -18.30
CA MET A 5 4.86 12.57 -17.26
C MET A 5 4.36 12.97 -15.87
N ARG A 6 3.99 14.25 -15.68
CA ARG A 6 3.39 14.74 -14.43
C ARG A 6 2.04 14.08 -14.14
N GLU A 7 1.19 13.91 -15.15
CA GLU A 7 -0.10 13.23 -14.98
C GLU A 7 0.06 11.75 -14.61
N LYS A 8 1.04 11.05 -15.17
CA LYS A 8 1.35 9.67 -14.78
C LYS A 8 1.80 9.59 -13.32
N LEU A 9 2.72 10.47 -12.92
CA LEU A 9 3.18 10.59 -11.54
C LEU A 9 2.04 10.89 -10.56
N SER A 10 1.18 11.86 -10.88
CA SER A 10 0.02 12.17 -10.02
C SER A 10 -0.92 10.97 -9.88
N ARG A 11 -1.24 10.27 -10.98
CA ARG A 11 -2.07 9.06 -10.92
C ARG A 11 -1.44 7.96 -10.08
N GLU A 12 -0.13 7.78 -10.18
CA GLU A 12 0.60 6.81 -9.38
C GLU A 12 0.56 7.17 -7.89
N ILE A 13 0.75 8.45 -7.55
CA ILE A 13 0.64 8.95 -6.17
C ILE A 13 -0.77 8.74 -5.62
N ASP A 14 -1.81 9.06 -6.40
CA ASP A 14 -3.21 8.84 -6.00
C ASP A 14 -3.50 7.36 -5.73
N GLN A 15 -3.03 6.47 -6.62
CA GLN A 15 -3.19 5.03 -6.46
C GLN A 15 -2.48 4.50 -5.22
N LEU A 16 -1.21 4.86 -5.04
CA LEU A 16 -0.41 4.46 -3.89
C LEU A 16 -0.98 5.03 -2.59
N SER A 17 -1.49 6.25 -2.61
CA SER A 17 -2.14 6.87 -1.45
C SER A 17 -3.44 6.17 -1.09
N HIS A 18 -4.27 5.81 -2.07
CA HIS A 18 -5.48 5.04 -1.84
C HIS A 18 -5.17 3.64 -1.31
N GLU A 19 -4.17 2.97 -1.90
CA GLU A 19 -3.70 1.67 -1.43
C GLU A 19 -3.23 1.73 0.02
N LEU A 20 -2.42 2.72 0.37
CA LEU A 20 -1.85 2.89 1.70
C LEU A 20 -2.88 3.21 2.78
N ASN A 21 -3.86 4.06 2.46
CA ASN A 21 -4.79 4.59 3.46
C ASN A 21 -6.12 3.83 3.52
N VAL A 22 -6.45 3.04 2.50
CA VAL A 22 -7.74 2.34 2.42
C VAL A 22 -7.55 0.84 2.30
N LEU A 23 -6.88 0.37 1.24
CA LEU A 23 -6.84 -1.06 0.91
C LEU A 23 -5.98 -1.86 1.89
N LEU A 24 -4.76 -1.39 2.19
CA LEU A 24 -3.84 -2.10 3.07
C LEU A 24 -4.35 -2.16 4.51
N PRO A 25 -4.87 -1.08 5.13
CA PRO A 25 -5.49 -1.17 6.45
C PRO A 25 -6.67 -2.15 6.51
N GLN A 26 -7.51 -2.19 5.47
CA GLN A 26 -8.61 -3.15 5.38
C GLN A 26 -8.11 -4.60 5.29
N SER A 27 -7.10 -4.85 4.46
CA SER A 27 -6.51 -6.18 4.31
C SER A 27 -5.81 -6.64 5.60
N ILE A 28 -5.11 -5.74 6.29
CA ILE A 28 -4.49 -6.01 7.59
C ILE A 28 -5.57 -6.34 8.62
N ALA A 29 -6.65 -5.55 8.69
CA ALA A 29 -7.74 -5.81 9.63
C ALA A 29 -8.38 -7.18 9.39
N GLN A 30 -8.66 -7.54 8.14
CA GLN A 30 -9.17 -8.87 7.79
C GLN A 30 -8.21 -9.99 8.20
N ALA A 31 -6.91 -9.81 7.94
CA ALA A 31 -5.90 -10.80 8.33
C ALA A 31 -5.77 -10.96 9.86
N VAL A 32 -6.01 -9.89 10.62
CA VAL A 32 -6.07 -9.92 12.10
C VAL A 32 -7.26 -10.72 12.60
N GLU A 33 -8.40 -10.65 11.93
CA GLU A 33 -9.59 -11.43 12.31
C GLU A 33 -9.41 -12.95 12.12
N LEU A 34 -8.49 -13.36 11.24
CA LEU A 34 -8.21 -14.77 10.93
C LEU A 34 -7.34 -15.49 11.98
N GLY A 35 -6.92 -14.82 13.06
CA GLY A 35 -6.27 -15.46 14.20
C GLY A 35 -4.74 -15.29 14.22
N ASP A 36 -3.97 -16.39 14.16
CA ASP A 36 -2.54 -16.36 14.49
C ASP A 36 -1.70 -15.52 13.51
N LEU A 37 -1.48 -14.26 13.89
CA LEU A 37 -0.72 -13.27 13.15
C LEU A 37 0.74 -13.65 12.91
N ARG A 38 1.30 -14.53 13.75
CA ARG A 38 2.71 -14.94 13.61
C ARG A 38 2.88 -15.91 12.45
N GLU A 39 1.85 -16.64 12.08
CA GLU A 39 1.86 -17.58 10.94
C GLU A 39 1.08 -17.05 9.74
N ASN A 40 0.23 -16.04 9.93
CA ASN A 40 -0.54 -15.42 8.86
C ASN A 40 0.37 -14.76 7.81
N SER A 41 0.42 -15.38 6.63
CA SER A 41 1.25 -14.93 5.51
C SER A 41 0.67 -13.68 4.84
N GLU A 42 -0.65 -13.55 4.76
CA GLU A 42 -1.31 -12.34 4.25
C GLU A 42 -1.04 -11.12 5.13
N TYR A 43 -1.05 -11.27 6.45
CA TYR A 43 -0.74 -10.18 7.39
C TYR A 43 0.67 -9.65 7.16
N LYS A 44 1.67 -10.54 7.07
CA LYS A 44 3.07 -10.17 6.81
C LYS A 44 3.22 -9.50 5.45
N ALA A 45 2.62 -10.08 4.41
CA ALA A 45 2.66 -9.52 3.07
C ALA A 45 2.02 -8.11 3.01
N ALA A 46 0.90 -7.91 3.72
CA ALA A 46 0.25 -6.61 3.78
C ALA A 46 1.10 -5.57 4.53
N LEU A 47 1.80 -5.95 5.59
CA LEU A 47 2.76 -5.07 6.28
C LEU A 47 3.97 -4.72 5.41
N GLU A 48 4.58 -5.71 4.76
CA GLU A 48 5.70 -5.47 3.84
C GLU A 48 5.27 -4.53 2.69
N ARG A 49 4.07 -4.74 2.15
CA ARG A 49 3.49 -3.87 1.13
C ARG A 49 3.24 -2.46 1.65
N GLN A 50 2.73 -2.31 2.87
CA GLN A 50 2.56 -1.00 3.50
C GLN A 50 3.88 -0.23 3.61
N GLN A 51 4.94 -0.89 4.09
CA GLN A 51 6.27 -0.27 4.18
C GLN A 51 6.81 0.11 2.80
N PHE A 52 6.65 -0.77 1.81
CA PHE A 52 7.08 -0.49 0.45
C PHE A 52 6.35 0.71 -0.16
N VAL A 53 5.02 0.78 -0.02
CA VAL A 53 4.21 1.87 -0.57
C VAL A 53 4.54 3.20 0.13
N GLN A 54 4.74 3.20 1.45
CA GLN A 54 5.21 4.38 2.18
C GLN A 54 6.57 4.87 1.67
N ALA A 55 7.53 3.97 1.51
CA ALA A 55 8.86 4.30 1.01
C ALA A 55 8.80 4.83 -0.43
N ARG A 56 7.96 4.23 -1.28
CA ARG A 56 7.76 4.67 -2.66
C ARG A 56 7.13 6.05 -2.74
N LEU A 57 6.08 6.32 -1.96
CA LEU A 57 5.48 7.66 -1.87
C LEU A 57 6.45 8.72 -1.36
N GLY A 58 7.37 8.38 -0.46
CA GLY A 58 8.41 9.29 0.00
C GLY A 58 9.51 9.60 -1.04
N GLN A 59 9.62 8.81 -2.11
CA GLN A 59 10.59 9.00 -3.19
C GLN A 59 10.02 9.75 -4.40
N LEU A 60 8.70 9.83 -4.52
CA LEU A 60 7.98 10.49 -5.61
C LEU A 60 7.74 11.98 -5.30
#